data_AF-A0A9W6QE35-F1
#
_entry.id   AF-A0A9W6QE35-F1
#
_cell.length_a   1.000
_cell.length_b   1.000
_cell.length_c   1.000
_cell.angle_alpha   90.00
_cell.angle_beta   90.00
_cell.angle_gamma   90.00
#
_symmetry.space_group_name_H-M   'P 1'
#
loop_
_entity.id
_entity.type
_entity.pdbx_description
1 polymer ?
#
loop_
_entity_poly.entity_id
_entity_poly.type
_entity_poly.pdbx_seq_one_letter_code
_entity_poly.pdbx_strand_id
1 'polypeptide(L)'
;MTTAQQRLHHALDALGRTARPGPAVDGCEHCYTAEQLAVLSGPPDLIPDGLLHSVAAKFPDHWGDFPTLYRRLAPRLLRQLTTGTLAVDGPLVAARLVAADWPNWHRAELVRDVLDAWWSATLADPAAHAADVLETVAVATGTVVPWLRTWTETRTPTAERHAARTVDDWLHFDRLPDLRLGFHRELPVGPEVAAWIASLPPRLLDEEHRYWLDTVYRD
;
A
#
# COMPACT_ATOMS: atom_id res chain seq x y z
N MET A 1 -22.09 -8.45 -12.90
CA MET A 1 -21.29 -7.99 -11.75
C MET A 1 -19.87 -7.79 -12.23
N THR A 2 -19.25 -6.64 -11.95
CA THR A 2 -17.83 -6.42 -12.26
C THR A 2 -16.95 -7.19 -11.26
N THR A 3 -15.88 -7.82 -11.74
CA THR A 3 -14.92 -8.52 -10.88
C THR A 3 -14.08 -7.51 -10.07
N ALA A 4 -13.42 -7.97 -9.00
CA ALA A 4 -12.51 -7.12 -8.24
C ALA A 4 -11.40 -6.52 -9.13
N GLN A 5 -10.86 -7.32 -10.06
CA GLN A 5 -9.86 -6.86 -11.02
C GLN A 5 -10.39 -5.79 -11.98
N GLN A 6 -11.64 -5.91 -12.45
CA GLN A 6 -12.26 -4.89 -13.29
C GLN A 6 -12.47 -3.58 -12.52
N ARG A 7 -12.87 -3.65 -11.25
CA ARG A 7 -12.99 -2.46 -10.39
C ARG A 7 -11.65 -1.76 -10.21
N LEU A 8 -10.56 -2.52 -9.98
CA LEU A 8 -9.21 -1.96 -9.89
C LEU A 8 -8.81 -1.25 -11.19
N HIS A 9 -9.03 -1.87 -12.35
CA HIS A 9 -8.73 -1.26 -13.63
C HIS A 9 -9.48 0.07 -13.84
N HIS A 10 -10.79 0.09 -13.54
CA HIS A 10 -11.60 1.30 -13.64
C HIS A 10 -11.13 2.42 -12.68
N ALA A 11 -10.77 2.08 -11.44
CA ALA A 11 -10.24 3.04 -10.48
C ALA A 11 -8.90 3.63 -10.96
N LEU A 12 -7.99 2.78 -11.45
CA LEU A 12 -6.71 3.22 -12.02
C LEU A 12 -6.89 4.09 -13.28
N ASP A 13 -7.89 3.82 -14.11
CA ASP A 13 -8.19 4.67 -15.27
C ASP A 13 -8.77 6.01 -14.85
N ALA A 14 -9.63 6.03 -13.83
CA ALA A 14 -10.18 7.25 -13.27
C ALA A 14 -9.08 8.14 -12.67
N LEU A 15 -8.18 7.55 -11.88
CA LEU A 15 -7.01 8.25 -11.36
C LEU A 15 -6.06 8.69 -12.48
N GLY A 16 -5.81 7.82 -13.48
CA GLY A 16 -4.97 8.14 -14.64
C GLY A 16 -5.41 9.39 -15.40
N ARG A 17 -6.72 9.65 -15.48
CA ARG A 17 -7.27 10.85 -16.13
C ARG A 17 -6.95 12.16 -15.40
N THR A 18 -6.44 12.13 -14.18
CA THR A 18 -5.98 13.34 -13.46
C THR A 18 -4.54 13.72 -13.77
N ALA A 19 -3.76 12.83 -14.42
CA ALA A 19 -2.37 13.09 -14.76
C ALA A 19 -2.24 14.29 -15.73
N ARG A 20 -1.42 15.26 -15.36
CA ARG A 20 -1.14 16.48 -16.14
C ARG A 20 0.34 16.83 -16.05
N PRO A 21 0.91 17.54 -17.03
CA PRO A 21 2.19 18.23 -16.85
C PRO A 21 2.15 19.12 -15.59
N GLY A 22 3.30 19.29 -14.96
CA GLY A 22 3.42 20.02 -13.70
C GLY A 22 4.33 21.24 -13.84
N PRO A 23 4.59 21.96 -12.73
CA PRO A 23 5.64 22.96 -12.72
C PRO A 23 7.01 22.31 -12.98
N ALA A 24 8.00 23.15 -13.24
CA ALA A 24 9.39 22.72 -13.27
C ALA A 24 9.76 22.02 -11.95
N VAL A 25 10.40 20.87 -12.06
CA VAL A 25 10.89 20.08 -10.93
C VAL A 25 12.29 20.56 -10.59
N ASP A 26 12.46 20.94 -9.33
CA ASP A 26 13.76 21.19 -8.72
C ASP A 26 14.09 20.08 -7.72
N GLY A 27 15.38 19.80 -7.51
CA GLY A 27 15.83 18.74 -6.63
C GLY A 27 17.35 18.63 -6.54
N CYS A 28 17.82 17.59 -5.87
CA CYS A 28 19.24 17.38 -5.61
C CYS A 28 20.04 17.14 -6.91
N GLU A 29 20.84 18.13 -7.31
CA GLU A 29 21.71 18.08 -8.51
C GLU A 29 22.85 17.06 -8.42
N HIS A 30 23.15 16.54 -7.22
CA HIS A 30 24.07 15.42 -7.05
C HIS A 30 23.43 14.06 -7.34
N CYS A 31 22.10 13.97 -7.21
CA CYS A 31 21.34 12.74 -7.45
C CYS A 31 20.75 12.69 -8.86
N TYR A 32 20.44 13.84 -9.44
CA TYR A 32 19.76 13.97 -10.72
C TYR A 32 20.45 15.00 -11.60
N THR A 33 20.60 14.68 -12.89
CA THR A 33 21.07 15.65 -13.88
C THR A 33 19.99 16.67 -14.19
N ALA A 34 20.38 17.86 -14.68
CA ALA A 34 19.43 18.87 -15.15
C ALA A 34 18.49 18.31 -16.23
N GLU A 35 18.97 17.40 -17.08
CA GLU A 35 18.13 16.71 -18.07
C GLU A 35 17.09 15.79 -17.41
N GLN A 36 17.45 15.03 -16.38
CA GLN A 36 16.50 14.20 -15.65
C GLN A 36 15.43 15.03 -14.94
N LEU A 37 15.81 16.15 -14.32
CA LEU A 37 14.86 17.09 -13.72
C LEU A 37 13.93 17.74 -14.76
N ALA A 38 14.46 18.07 -15.95
CA ALA A 38 13.66 18.55 -17.07
C ALA A 38 12.68 17.48 -17.57
N VAL A 39 13.10 16.21 -17.69
CA VAL A 39 12.20 15.09 -18.04
C VAL A 39 11.11 14.92 -16.99
N LEU A 40 11.47 14.96 -15.69
CA LEU A 40 10.49 14.92 -14.61
C LEU A 40 9.50 16.08 -14.68
N SER A 41 9.89 17.24 -15.22
CA SER A 41 8.99 18.40 -15.40
C SER A 41 7.93 18.18 -16.49
N GLY A 42 8.16 17.25 -17.41
CA GLY A 42 7.31 16.99 -18.57
C GLY A 42 6.01 16.21 -18.28
N PRO A 43 5.34 15.75 -19.36
CA PRO A 43 4.17 14.88 -19.25
C PRO A 43 4.49 13.58 -18.50
N PRO A 44 3.68 13.19 -17.49
CA PRO A 44 3.99 12.02 -16.67
C PRO A 44 4.16 10.73 -17.45
N ASP A 45 3.46 10.53 -18.56
CA ASP A 45 3.52 9.36 -19.44
C ASP A 45 4.83 9.23 -20.24
N LEU A 46 5.58 10.33 -20.42
CA LEU A 46 6.86 10.33 -21.12
C LEU A 46 8.07 10.10 -20.19
N ILE A 47 7.85 10.05 -18.88
CA ILE A 47 8.91 9.80 -17.90
C ILE A 47 9.37 8.32 -18.00
N PRO A 48 10.66 8.04 -18.16
CA PRO A 48 11.16 6.67 -18.17
C PRO A 48 10.91 5.95 -16.84
N ASP A 49 10.61 4.66 -16.87
CA ASP A 49 10.27 3.88 -15.67
C ASP A 49 11.39 3.89 -14.63
N GLY A 50 12.65 3.76 -15.03
CA GLY A 50 13.77 3.83 -14.09
C GLY A 50 13.85 5.17 -13.33
N LEU A 51 13.45 6.27 -13.98
CA LEU A 51 13.41 7.59 -13.34
C LEU A 51 12.19 7.71 -12.43
N LEU A 52 11.04 7.16 -12.83
CA LEU A 52 9.83 7.08 -11.99
C LEU A 52 10.08 6.25 -10.72
N HIS A 53 10.72 5.09 -10.84
CA HIS A 53 11.08 4.20 -9.72
C HIS A 53 12.07 4.89 -8.78
N SER A 54 13.02 5.63 -9.35
CA SER A 54 13.95 6.46 -8.58
C SER A 54 13.22 7.50 -7.73
N VAL A 55 12.23 8.22 -8.29
CA VAL A 55 11.40 9.17 -7.52
C VAL A 55 10.63 8.46 -6.40
N ALA A 56 10.06 7.27 -6.67
CA ALA A 56 9.35 6.49 -5.68
C ALA A 56 10.24 6.06 -4.50
N ALA A 57 11.51 5.74 -4.76
CA ALA A 57 12.44 5.29 -3.75
C ALA A 57 13.08 6.43 -2.94
N LYS A 58 13.38 7.58 -3.57
CA LYS A 58 14.12 8.68 -2.94
C LYS A 58 13.37 9.37 -1.81
N PHE A 59 14.13 9.89 -0.84
CA PHE A 59 13.58 10.66 0.27
C PHE A 59 12.97 12.00 -0.17
N PRO A 60 11.93 12.51 0.52
CA PRO A 60 11.24 13.74 0.14
C PRO A 60 12.14 14.98 0.10
N ASP A 61 13.15 15.05 0.95
CA ASP A 61 14.10 16.16 1.06
C ASP A 61 15.07 16.28 -0.13
N HIS A 62 15.08 15.31 -1.05
CA HIS A 62 15.79 15.42 -2.33
C HIS A 62 15.09 16.31 -3.35
N TRP A 63 13.89 16.81 -3.06
CA TRP A 63 13.04 17.53 -4.00
C TRP A 63 12.64 18.89 -3.45
N GLY A 64 12.64 19.92 -4.30
CA GLY A 64 12.21 21.26 -3.89
C GLY A 64 10.73 21.32 -3.48
N ASP A 65 9.87 20.57 -4.17
CA ASP A 65 8.44 20.41 -3.86
C ASP A 65 8.01 18.95 -4.06
N PHE A 66 8.35 18.11 -3.08
CA PHE A 66 7.99 16.69 -3.09
C PHE A 66 6.47 16.44 -3.16
N PRO A 67 5.61 17.11 -2.36
CA PRO A 67 4.17 16.88 -2.42
C PRO A 67 3.58 17.11 -3.83
N THR A 68 3.97 18.18 -4.51
CA THR A 68 3.49 18.46 -5.88
C THR A 68 4.02 17.43 -6.88
N LEU A 69 5.31 17.09 -6.81
CA LEU A 69 5.93 16.09 -7.69
C LEU A 69 5.23 14.74 -7.51
N TYR A 70 5.10 14.27 -6.28
CA TYR A 70 4.60 12.93 -5.99
C TYR A 70 3.12 12.79 -6.33
N ARG A 71 2.29 13.81 -6.02
CA ARG A 71 0.89 13.85 -6.43
C ARG A 71 0.71 13.67 -7.93
N ARG A 72 1.54 14.33 -8.73
CA ARG A 72 1.48 14.25 -10.18
C ARG A 72 1.85 12.87 -10.71
N LEU A 73 2.82 12.21 -10.07
CA LEU A 73 3.30 10.88 -10.49
C LEU A 73 2.49 9.73 -9.90
N ALA A 74 1.71 9.97 -8.83
CA ALA A 74 0.90 8.97 -8.14
C ALA A 74 0.03 8.10 -9.06
N PRO A 75 -0.63 8.61 -10.12
CA PRO A 75 -1.38 7.75 -11.03
C PRO A 75 -0.53 6.66 -11.71
N ARG A 76 0.70 6.98 -12.12
CA ARG A 76 1.63 5.99 -12.71
C ARG A 76 2.22 5.06 -11.65
N LEU A 77 2.60 5.62 -10.50
CA LEU A 77 3.17 4.86 -9.38
C LEU A 77 2.19 3.81 -8.86
N LEU A 78 0.94 4.22 -8.60
CA LEU A 78 -0.09 3.30 -8.13
C LEU A 78 -0.47 2.27 -9.19
N ARG A 79 -0.45 2.63 -10.47
CA ARG A 79 -0.65 1.64 -11.54
C ARG A 79 0.46 0.59 -11.54
N GLN A 80 1.73 0.99 -11.53
CA GLN A 80 2.84 0.04 -11.53
C GLN A 80 2.91 -0.80 -10.25
N LEU A 81 2.62 -0.19 -9.10
CA LEU A 81 2.56 -0.89 -7.81
C LEU A 81 1.50 -2.00 -7.84
N THR A 82 0.27 -1.65 -8.23
CA THR A 82 -0.86 -2.59 -8.22
C THR A 82 -0.78 -3.67 -9.29
N THR A 83 0.02 -3.47 -10.36
CA THR A 83 0.29 -4.48 -11.39
C THR A 83 1.61 -5.22 -11.21
N GLY A 84 2.35 -4.98 -10.12
CA GLY A 84 3.62 -5.67 -9.84
C GLY A 84 4.77 -5.32 -10.78
N THR A 85 4.73 -4.15 -11.44
CA THR A 85 5.79 -3.69 -12.37
C THR A 85 6.65 -2.57 -11.77
N LEU A 86 6.31 -2.07 -10.59
CA LEU A 86 7.12 -1.13 -9.84
C LEU A 86 8.24 -1.89 -9.11
N ALA A 87 9.50 -1.51 -9.32
CA ALA A 87 10.65 -2.09 -8.60
C ALA A 87 10.92 -1.38 -7.26
N VAL A 88 9.85 -1.04 -6.53
CA VAL A 88 9.89 -0.36 -5.24
C VAL A 88 8.80 -0.93 -4.34
N ASP A 89 9.16 -1.20 -3.09
CA ASP A 89 8.27 -1.84 -2.12
C ASP A 89 7.01 -1.00 -1.84
N GLY A 90 5.86 -1.66 -1.75
CA GLY A 90 4.59 -1.02 -1.44
C GLY A 90 4.61 -0.19 -0.15
N PRO A 91 5.15 -0.70 0.97
CA PRO A 91 5.26 0.07 2.22
C PRO A 91 6.06 1.38 2.05
N LEU A 92 7.09 1.39 1.19
CA LEU A 92 7.83 2.62 0.90
C LEU A 92 6.98 3.60 0.08
N VAL A 93 6.24 3.11 -0.93
CA VAL A 93 5.29 3.94 -1.69
C VAL A 93 4.21 4.53 -0.78
N ALA A 94 3.72 3.78 0.20
CA ALA A 94 2.77 4.28 1.20
C ALA A 94 3.36 5.41 2.04
N ALA A 95 4.59 5.25 2.56
CA ALA A 95 5.29 6.31 3.28
C ALA A 95 5.45 7.57 2.42
N ARG A 96 5.71 7.43 1.12
CA ARG A 96 5.78 8.55 0.17
C ARG A 96 4.43 9.21 -0.09
N LEU A 97 3.34 8.44 -0.20
CA LEU A 97 1.99 9.01 -0.30
C LEU A 97 1.67 9.86 0.93
N VAL A 98 1.98 9.35 2.13
CA VAL A 98 1.78 10.07 3.40
C VAL A 98 2.63 11.34 3.45
N ALA A 99 3.92 11.25 3.10
CA ALA A 99 4.81 12.41 3.06
C ALA A 99 4.39 13.47 2.03
N ALA A 100 3.66 13.07 0.99
CA ALA A 100 3.10 13.97 -0.01
C ALA A 100 1.69 14.48 0.35
N ASP A 101 1.20 14.18 1.55
CA ASP A 101 -0.10 14.62 2.07
C ASP A 101 -1.29 14.24 1.18
N TRP A 102 -1.28 13.00 0.68
CA TRP A 102 -2.30 12.52 -0.24
C TRP A 102 -3.76 12.67 0.21
N PRO A 103 -4.11 12.58 1.52
CA PRO A 103 -5.51 12.74 1.94
C PRO A 103 -6.07 14.12 1.63
N ASN A 104 -5.21 15.15 1.50
CA ASN A 104 -5.59 16.54 1.21
C ASN A 104 -5.48 16.91 -0.27
N TRP A 105 -5.17 15.96 -1.16
CA TRP A 105 -5.14 16.22 -2.59
C TRP A 105 -6.52 16.54 -3.16
N HIS A 106 -6.55 17.35 -4.21
CA HIS A 106 -7.74 17.41 -5.06
C HIS A 106 -8.03 16.02 -5.64
N ARG A 107 -9.27 15.57 -5.51
CA ARG A 107 -9.71 14.22 -5.91
C ARG A 107 -9.04 13.08 -5.13
N ALA A 108 -8.67 13.28 -3.86
CA ALA A 108 -8.11 12.24 -3.00
C ALA A 108 -8.99 10.97 -2.90
N GLU A 109 -10.30 11.10 -3.12
CA GLU A 109 -11.22 9.96 -3.25
C GLU A 109 -10.81 8.97 -4.35
N LEU A 110 -10.19 9.43 -5.46
CA LEU A 110 -9.73 8.53 -6.52
C LEU A 110 -8.53 7.68 -6.08
N VAL A 111 -7.70 8.20 -5.16
CA VAL A 111 -6.62 7.41 -4.54
C VAL A 111 -7.24 6.35 -3.63
N ARG A 112 -8.23 6.72 -2.81
CA ARG A 112 -8.96 5.78 -1.95
C ARG A 112 -9.61 4.67 -2.76
N ASP A 113 -10.30 5.02 -3.85
CA ASP A 113 -10.94 4.05 -4.74
C ASP A 113 -9.93 3.02 -5.29
N VAL A 114 -8.70 3.45 -5.61
CA VAL A 114 -7.62 2.54 -6.04
C VAL A 114 -7.17 1.63 -4.90
N LEU A 115 -6.95 2.16 -3.69
CA LEU A 115 -6.53 1.34 -2.54
C LEU A 115 -7.61 0.31 -2.17
N ASP A 116 -8.87 0.72 -2.14
CA ASP A 116 -10.02 -0.15 -1.87
C ASP A 116 -10.18 -1.27 -2.92
N ALA A 117 -10.09 -0.89 -4.20
CA ALA A 117 -10.20 -1.84 -5.30
C ALA A 117 -8.99 -2.79 -5.37
N TRP A 118 -7.78 -2.29 -5.05
CA TRP A 118 -6.57 -3.11 -5.00
C TRP A 118 -6.67 -4.14 -3.90
N TRP A 119 -7.06 -3.75 -2.68
CA TRP A 119 -7.24 -4.68 -1.59
C TRP A 119 -8.25 -5.79 -1.92
N SER A 120 -9.39 -5.39 -2.51
CA SER A 120 -10.40 -6.35 -2.98
C SER A 120 -9.86 -7.32 -4.05
N ALA A 121 -9.02 -6.83 -4.97
CA ALA A 121 -8.42 -7.65 -6.02
C ALA A 121 -7.40 -8.63 -5.44
N THR A 122 -6.57 -8.19 -4.50
CA THR A 122 -5.61 -9.01 -3.76
C THR A 122 -6.28 -10.16 -3.02
N LEU A 123 -7.39 -9.92 -2.32
CA LEU A 123 -8.12 -10.98 -1.62
C LEU A 123 -8.76 -12.02 -2.56
N ALA A 124 -8.97 -11.66 -3.84
CA ALA A 124 -9.50 -12.55 -4.86
C ALA A 124 -8.40 -13.32 -5.62
N ASP A 125 -7.17 -12.81 -5.64
CA ASP A 125 -6.04 -13.38 -6.38
C ASP A 125 -5.22 -14.34 -5.49
N PRO A 126 -5.17 -15.65 -5.80
CA PRO A 126 -4.41 -16.61 -5.01
C PRO A 126 -2.88 -16.41 -5.08
N ALA A 127 -2.36 -15.69 -6.07
CA ALA A 127 -0.93 -15.43 -6.21
C ALA A 127 -0.47 -14.14 -5.50
N ALA A 128 -1.41 -13.31 -5.02
CA ALA A 128 -1.07 -12.04 -4.41
C ALA A 128 -0.47 -12.19 -3.01
N HIS A 129 0.44 -11.28 -2.65
CA HIS A 129 1.03 -11.17 -1.32
C HIS A 129 0.14 -10.29 -0.42
N ALA A 130 -0.89 -10.89 0.20
CA ALA A 130 -1.88 -10.13 0.96
C ALA A 130 -1.31 -9.35 2.16
N ALA A 131 -0.29 -9.87 2.85
CA ALA A 131 0.38 -9.19 3.95
C ALA A 131 1.02 -7.86 3.49
N ASP A 132 1.82 -7.89 2.41
CA ASP A 132 2.49 -6.70 1.87
C ASP A 132 1.48 -5.64 1.40
N VAL A 133 0.38 -6.08 0.76
CA VAL A 133 -0.67 -5.16 0.33
C VAL A 133 -1.43 -4.58 1.52
N LEU A 134 -1.78 -5.39 2.53
CA LEU A 134 -2.41 -4.92 3.77
C LEU A 134 -1.55 -3.85 4.44
N GLU A 135 -0.25 -4.13 4.58
CA GLU A 135 0.72 -3.18 5.14
C GLU A 135 0.71 -1.87 4.35
N THR A 136 0.80 -1.96 3.02
CA THR A 136 0.80 -0.80 2.13
C THR A 136 -0.46 0.05 2.30
N VAL A 137 -1.66 -0.55 2.22
CA VAL A 137 -2.92 0.21 2.30
C VAL A 137 -3.17 0.75 3.71
N ALA A 138 -2.77 0.00 4.75
CA ALA A 138 -2.90 0.42 6.14
C ALA A 138 -2.02 1.63 6.44
N VAL A 139 -0.76 1.59 6.02
CA VAL A 139 0.19 2.71 6.20
C VAL A 139 -0.26 3.93 5.41
N ALA A 140 -0.67 3.74 4.16
CA ALA A 140 -1.15 4.84 3.33
C ALA A 140 -2.37 5.54 3.97
N THR A 141 -3.25 4.80 4.64
CA THR A 141 -4.46 5.36 5.28
C THR A 141 -4.31 5.67 6.76
N GLY A 142 -3.18 5.32 7.38
CA GLY A 142 -2.94 5.51 8.81
C GLY A 142 -3.75 4.59 9.72
N THR A 143 -4.38 3.53 9.20
CA THR A 143 -5.15 2.57 10.00
C THR A 143 -5.29 1.22 9.32
N VAL A 144 -5.24 0.14 10.09
CA VAL A 144 -5.43 -1.24 9.60
C VAL A 144 -6.90 -1.70 9.63
N VAL A 145 -7.73 -1.05 10.45
CA VAL A 145 -9.06 -1.56 10.85
C VAL A 145 -10.03 -1.77 9.68
N PRO A 146 -10.20 -0.84 8.72
CA PRO A 146 -11.12 -1.03 7.60
C PRO A 146 -10.72 -2.21 6.69
N TRP A 147 -9.41 -2.43 6.56
CA TRP A 147 -8.82 -3.46 5.72
C TRP A 147 -9.02 -4.85 6.30
N LEU A 148 -8.79 -5.00 7.62
CA LEU A 148 -9.09 -6.23 8.36
C LEU A 148 -10.58 -6.54 8.35
N ARG A 149 -11.45 -5.54 8.47
CA ARG A 149 -12.90 -5.73 8.34
C ARG A 149 -13.27 -6.29 6.96
N THR A 150 -12.74 -5.69 5.90
CA THR A 150 -12.96 -6.17 4.52
C THR A 150 -12.47 -7.60 4.36
N TRP A 151 -11.34 -7.95 4.98
CA TRP A 151 -10.81 -9.31 4.99
C TRP A 151 -11.76 -10.30 5.67
N THR A 152 -12.26 -9.96 6.87
CA THR A 152 -13.21 -10.80 7.62
C THR A 152 -14.54 -11.01 6.90
N GLU A 153 -15.01 -9.99 6.18
CA GLU A 153 -16.24 -10.05 5.37
C GLU A 153 -16.05 -10.88 4.09
N THR A 154 -14.82 -10.94 3.55
CA THR A 154 -14.49 -11.69 2.34
C THR A 154 -14.22 -13.17 2.67
N ARG A 155 -15.28 -13.96 2.84
CA ARG A 155 -15.20 -15.39 3.21
C ARG A 155 -15.01 -16.34 2.02
N THR A 156 -14.06 -16.04 1.15
CA THR A 156 -13.70 -16.94 0.04
C THR A 156 -12.54 -17.86 0.46
N PRO A 157 -12.40 -19.06 -0.14
CA PRO A 157 -11.26 -19.93 0.15
C PRO A 157 -9.90 -19.27 -0.10
N THR A 158 -9.82 -18.33 -1.05
CA THR A 158 -8.59 -17.57 -1.33
C THR A 158 -8.26 -16.60 -0.20
N ALA A 159 -9.23 -15.79 0.22
CA ALA A 159 -9.03 -14.84 1.30
C ALA A 159 -8.74 -15.53 2.65
N GLU A 160 -9.36 -16.69 2.91
CA GLU A 160 -9.07 -17.51 4.10
C GLU A 160 -7.63 -18.08 4.09
N ARG A 161 -7.13 -18.53 2.93
CA ARG A 161 -5.72 -18.97 2.81
C ARG A 161 -4.75 -17.82 3.04
N HIS A 162 -5.05 -16.65 2.48
CA HIS A 162 -4.24 -15.45 2.70
C HIS A 162 -4.21 -15.09 4.19
N ALA A 163 -5.35 -15.17 4.88
CA ALA A 163 -5.44 -14.86 6.31
C ALA A 163 -4.58 -15.84 7.13
N ALA A 164 -4.73 -17.15 6.89
CA ALA A 164 -3.95 -18.18 7.59
C ALA A 164 -2.44 -17.96 7.42
N ARG A 165 -1.98 -17.71 6.19
CA ARG A 165 -0.56 -17.43 5.91
C ARG A 165 -0.06 -16.17 6.60
N THR A 166 -0.83 -15.08 6.53
CA THR A 166 -0.43 -13.80 7.13
C THR A 166 -0.35 -13.89 8.65
N VAL A 167 -1.29 -14.62 9.27
CA VAL A 167 -1.27 -14.86 10.71
C VAL A 167 -0.09 -15.73 11.12
N ASP A 168 0.22 -16.79 10.37
CA ASP A 168 1.41 -17.63 10.58
C ASP A 168 2.69 -16.79 10.51
N ASP A 169 2.84 -15.94 9.48
CA ASP A 169 3.98 -15.05 9.33
C ASP A 169 4.13 -14.10 10.54
N TRP A 170 3.06 -13.46 11.00
CA TRP A 170 3.10 -12.57 12.16
C TRP A 170 3.38 -13.29 13.48
N LEU A 171 2.85 -14.49 13.67
CA LEU A 171 3.08 -15.27 14.90
C LEU A 171 4.49 -15.85 14.95
N HIS A 172 5.08 -16.15 13.79
CA HIS A 172 6.43 -16.68 13.68
C HIS A 172 7.51 -15.60 13.78
N PHE A 173 7.34 -14.47 13.09
CA PHE A 173 8.40 -13.47 12.93
C PHE A 173 8.20 -12.21 13.78
N ASP A 174 6.98 -11.90 14.23
CA ASP A 174 6.68 -10.67 14.96
C ASP A 174 6.21 -10.93 16.40
N ARG A 175 6.36 -9.91 17.25
CA ARG A 175 5.70 -9.87 18.56
C ARG A 175 4.39 -9.11 18.40
N LEU A 176 3.26 -9.82 18.38
CA LEU A 176 1.94 -9.22 18.15
C LEU A 176 1.66 -7.93 18.94
N PRO A 177 1.98 -7.80 20.25
CA PRO A 177 1.75 -6.54 20.98
C PRO A 177 2.54 -5.34 20.43
N ASP A 178 3.71 -5.59 19.84
CA ASP A 178 4.64 -4.59 19.30
C ASP A 178 4.61 -4.51 17.76
N LEU A 179 3.65 -5.19 17.13
CA LEU A 179 3.54 -5.26 15.68
C LEU A 179 3.35 -3.86 15.10
N ARG A 180 4.22 -3.53 14.14
CA ARG A 180 4.26 -2.27 13.44
C ARG A 180 4.36 -2.53 11.94
N LEU A 181 3.47 -1.88 11.20
CA LEU A 181 3.42 -1.88 9.75
C LEU A 181 4.14 -0.64 9.20
N GLY A 182 4.68 -0.76 8.00
CA GLY A 182 5.33 0.31 7.26
C GLY A 182 6.82 0.09 7.09
N PHE A 183 7.36 0.70 6.04
CA PHE A 183 8.78 0.62 5.69
C PHE A 183 9.68 1.14 6.83
N HIS A 184 9.20 2.11 7.60
CA HIS A 184 9.88 2.66 8.77
C HIS A 184 9.29 2.15 10.10
N ARG A 185 8.41 1.14 10.06
CA ARG A 185 7.63 0.62 11.20
C ARG A 185 6.81 1.73 11.89
N GLU A 186 6.28 2.64 11.10
CA GLU A 186 5.63 3.86 11.56
C GLU A 186 4.21 3.63 12.11
N LEU A 187 3.50 2.60 11.66
CA LEU A 187 2.10 2.35 12.04
C LEU A 187 2.00 1.22 13.08
N PRO A 188 1.81 1.52 14.38
CA PRO A 188 1.51 0.50 15.37
C PRO A 188 0.11 -0.09 15.13
N VAL A 189 0.02 -1.42 15.11
CA VAL A 189 -1.25 -2.15 14.84
C VAL A 189 -1.49 -3.35 15.75
N GLY A 190 -0.59 -3.59 16.71
CA GLY A 190 -0.60 -4.79 17.54
C GLY A 190 -1.94 -5.10 18.20
N PRO A 191 -2.57 -4.15 18.92
CA PRO A 191 -3.88 -4.37 19.54
C PRO A 191 -4.99 -4.71 18.55
N GLU A 192 -5.06 -3.99 17.42
CA GLU A 192 -6.07 -4.19 16.39
C GLU A 192 -5.91 -5.55 15.69
N VAL A 193 -4.67 -5.93 15.38
CA VAL A 193 -4.36 -7.23 14.78
C VAL A 193 -4.63 -8.36 15.76
N ALA A 194 -4.21 -8.24 17.03
CA ALA A 194 -4.48 -9.26 18.04
C ALA A 194 -5.99 -9.48 18.24
N ALA A 195 -6.78 -8.39 18.33
CA ALA A 195 -8.23 -8.47 18.43
C ALA A 195 -8.85 -9.10 17.17
N TRP A 196 -8.33 -8.77 15.99
CA TRP A 196 -8.79 -9.37 14.73
C TRP A 196 -8.50 -10.87 14.69
N ILE A 197 -7.28 -11.31 15.02
CA ILE A 197 -6.90 -12.73 15.09
C ILE A 197 -7.81 -13.49 16.06
N ALA A 198 -8.06 -12.94 17.26
CA ALA A 198 -8.96 -13.53 18.24
C ALA A 198 -10.42 -13.67 17.75
N SER A 199 -10.82 -12.87 16.75
CA SER A 199 -12.15 -12.94 16.13
C SER A 199 -12.24 -13.93 14.96
N LEU A 200 -11.10 -14.45 14.48
CA LEU A 200 -11.08 -15.36 13.34
C LEU A 200 -11.71 -16.72 13.68
N PRO A 201 -12.35 -17.39 12.72
CA PRO A 201 -12.83 -18.75 12.92
C PRO A 201 -11.69 -19.69 13.35
N PRO A 202 -11.90 -20.58 14.35
CA PRO A 202 -10.85 -21.48 14.84
C PRO A 202 -10.19 -22.36 13.78
N ARG A 203 -10.88 -22.64 12.67
CA ARG A 203 -10.34 -23.42 11.54
C ARG A 203 -9.20 -22.73 10.78
N LEU A 204 -9.05 -21.41 10.93
CA LEU A 204 -8.00 -20.62 10.26
C LEU A 204 -6.73 -20.52 11.11
N LEU A 205 -6.78 -20.99 12.35
CA LEU A 205 -5.67 -20.99 13.30
C LEU A 205 -5.34 -22.46 13.62
N ASP A 206 -4.08 -22.86 13.50
CA ASP A 206 -3.68 -24.16 14.01
C ASP A 206 -3.81 -24.21 15.55
N GLU A 207 -3.60 -25.41 16.11
CA GLU A 207 -3.75 -25.63 17.55
C GLU A 207 -2.69 -24.92 18.38
N GLU A 208 -1.47 -24.75 17.84
CA GLU A 208 -0.35 -24.09 18.52
C GLU A 208 -0.60 -22.59 18.64
N HIS A 209 -1.04 -21.96 17.55
CA HIS A 209 -1.42 -20.55 17.51
C HIS A 209 -2.60 -20.24 18.43
N ARG A 210 -3.60 -21.14 18.50
CA ARG A 210 -4.72 -21.00 19.44
C ARG A 210 -4.26 -21.05 20.89
N TYR A 211 -3.38 -21.99 21.24
CA TYR A 211 -2.82 -22.09 22.59
C TYR A 211 -2.05 -20.82 22.98
N TRP A 212 -1.24 -20.28 22.07
CA TRP A 212 -0.49 -19.05 22.31
C TRP A 212 -1.39 -17.84 22.56
N LEU A 213 -2.42 -17.64 21.74
CA LEU A 213 -3.37 -16.54 21.89
C LEU A 213 -4.13 -16.61 23.22
N ASP A 214 -4.58 -17.80 23.61
CA ASP A 214 -5.29 -18.01 24.88
C ASP A 214 -4.38 -17.79 26.11
N THR A 215 -3.07 -17.99 25.97
CA THR A 215 -2.12 -17.84 27.10
C THR A 215 -1.60 -16.40 27.25
N VAL A 216 -1.53 -15.62 26.16
CA VAL A 216 -0.89 -14.29 26.17
C VAL A 216 -1.89 -13.13 26.15
N TYR A 217 -3.13 -13.34 25.71
CA TYR A 217 -4.15 -12.29 25.62
C TYR A 217 -5.36 -12.48 26.56
N ARG A 218 -5.38 -13.53 27.38
CA ARG A 218 -6.34 -13.68 28.49
C ARG A 218 -5.63 -13.54 29.84
N ASP A 219 -5.19 -12.34 30.16
CA ASP A 219 -4.95 -11.87 31.53
C ASP A 219 -5.43 -10.41 31.66
#